data_AF-A0A270MZJ7-F1
#
_entry.id   AF-A0A270MZJ7-F1
#
_cell.length_a   1.000
_cell.length_b   1.000
_cell.length_c   1.000
_cell.angle_alpha   90.00
_cell.angle_beta   90.00
_cell.angle_gamma   90.00
#
_symmetry.space_group_name_H-M   'P 1'
#
loop_
_entity.id
_entity.type
_entity.pdbx_description
1 polymer ?
#
loop_
_entity_poly.entity_id
_entity_poly.type
_entity_poly.pdbx_seq_one_letter_code
_entity_poly.pdbx_strand_id
1 'polypeptide(L)'
;MHFFPIDPAAVDLPSNIAEGQVVPLSERFKRHAAGAYLDAAQDRAVIEGMARDPLTASDPALLWELQQRQEAYTKRMTLASVMTNHLVKGVETLVKT
;
A
#
# COMPACT_ATOMS: atom_id res chain seq x y z
N MET A 1 -15.61 4.84 15.08
CA MET A 1 -15.36 4.30 13.73
C MET A 1 -14.79 2.90 13.90
N HIS A 2 -15.54 1.86 13.52
CA HIS A 2 -15.02 0.49 13.52
C HIS A 2 -14.02 0.34 12.37
N PHE A 3 -12.75 0.13 12.70
CA PHE A 3 -11.76 -0.36 11.75
C PHE A 3 -12.11 -1.82 11.48
N PHE A 4 -12.49 -2.14 10.24
CA PHE A 4 -12.53 -3.53 9.82
C PHE A 4 -11.08 -3.93 9.55
N PRO A 5 -10.45 -4.77 10.39
CA PRO A 5 -9.17 -5.34 10.00
C PRO A 5 -9.40 -6.05 8.68
N ILE A 6 -8.71 -5.60 7.63
CA ILE A 6 -8.58 -6.43 6.43
C ILE A 6 -7.79 -7.63 6.92
N ASP A 7 -8.47 -8.75 7.12
CA ASP A 7 -7.82 -10.01 7.40
C ASP A 7 -6.98 -10.34 6.16
N PRO A 8 -5.63 -10.37 6.25
CA PRO A 8 -4.80 -10.74 5.12
C PRO A 8 -5.09 -12.17 4.65
N ALA A 9 -5.70 -13.02 5.49
CA ALA A 9 -6.20 -14.35 5.12
C ALA A 9 -7.55 -14.33 4.39
N ALA A 10 -8.32 -13.24 4.46
CA ALA A 10 -9.56 -13.07 3.68
C ALA A 10 -9.30 -12.68 2.22
N VAL A 11 -8.07 -12.26 1.90
CA VAL A 11 -7.62 -12.13 0.52
C VAL A 11 -6.97 -13.46 0.13
N ASP A 12 -7.75 -14.38 -0.43
CA ASP A 12 -7.24 -15.61 -1.05
C ASP A 12 -6.41 -15.23 -2.30
N LEU A 13 -5.15 -14.86 -2.07
CA LEU A 13 -4.15 -14.75 -3.11
C LEU A 13 -3.52 -16.13 -3.22
N PRO A 14 -3.69 -16.87 -4.35
CA PRO A 14 -3.08 -18.18 -4.51
C PRO A 14 -1.59 -18.07 -4.20
N SER A 15 -1.19 -18.67 -3.08
CA SER A 15 0.01 -18.27 -2.33
C SER A 15 1.30 -18.70 -3.00
N ASN A 16 1.25 -19.63 -3.96
CA ASN A 16 2.43 -20.29 -4.47
C ASN A 16 2.39 -20.30 -6.00
N ILE A 17 2.95 -19.28 -6.64
CA ILE A 17 3.39 -19.42 -8.04
C ILE A 17 4.68 -20.22 -7.97
N ALA A 18 4.64 -21.48 -8.42
CA ALA A 18 5.86 -22.26 -8.53
C ALA A 18 6.82 -21.56 -9.50
N GLU A 19 8.11 -21.57 -9.18
CA GLU A 19 9.14 -21.02 -10.08
C GLU A 19 9.04 -21.69 -11.46
N GLY A 20 8.91 -20.90 -12.53
CA GLY A 20 8.70 -21.40 -13.90
C GLY A 20 7.23 -21.55 -14.34
N GLN A 21 6.25 -21.32 -13.48
CA GLN A 21 4.84 -21.36 -13.87
C GLN A 21 4.45 -20.12 -14.71
N VAL A 22 3.79 -20.34 -15.84
CA VAL A 22 3.20 -19.25 -16.64
C VAL A 22 2.01 -18.68 -15.90
N VAL A 23 2.12 -17.41 -15.48
CA VAL A 23 1.06 -16.69 -14.77
C VAL A 23 0.55 -15.54 -15.64
N PRO A 24 -0.78 -15.43 -15.86
CA PRO A 24 -1.36 -14.30 -16.57
C PRO A 24 -0.95 -12.97 -15.95
N LEU A 25 -0.70 -11.95 -16.79
CA LEU A 25 -0.34 -10.61 -16.31
C LEU A 25 -1.40 -10.01 -15.37
N SER A 26 -2.68 -10.29 -15.63
CA SER A 26 -3.80 -9.89 -14.76
C SER A 26 -3.67 -10.45 -13.35
N GLU A 27 -3.26 -11.71 -13.19
CA GLU A 27 -3.04 -12.33 -11.89
C GLU A 27 -1.79 -11.78 -11.18
N ARG A 28 -0.73 -11.46 -11.93
CA ARG A 28 0.45 -10.78 -11.36
C ARG A 28 0.09 -9.38 -10.87
N PHE A 29 -0.72 -8.65 -11.64
CA PHE A 29 -1.19 -7.33 -11.27
C PHE A 29 -2.09 -7.36 -10.03
N LYS A 30 -3.10 -8.25 -9.99
CA LYS A 30 -3.98 -8.40 -8.82
C LYS A 30 -3.21 -8.71 -7.55
N ARG A 31 -2.28 -9.68 -7.59
CA ARG A 31 -1.45 -10.01 -6.43
C ARG A 31 -0.61 -8.83 -5.97
N HIS A 32 0.06 -8.15 -6.90
CA HIS A 32 0.89 -7.00 -6.57
C HIS A 32 0.08 -5.86 -5.97
N ALA A 33 -1.08 -5.55 -6.56
CA ALA A 33 -1.98 -4.53 -6.05
C ALA A 33 -2.50 -4.88 -4.65
N ALA A 34 -2.96 -6.13 -4.44
CA ALA A 34 -3.43 -6.59 -3.14
C ALA A 34 -2.34 -6.53 -2.06
N GLY A 35 -1.12 -6.99 -2.38
CA GLY A 35 0.04 -6.88 -1.47
C GLY A 35 0.35 -5.43 -1.13
N ALA A 36 0.41 -4.55 -2.13
CA ALA A 36 0.66 -3.12 -1.92
C ALA A 36 -0.42 -2.45 -1.05
N TYR A 37 -1.69 -2.86 -1.17
CA TYR A 37 -2.76 -2.36 -0.30
C TYR A 37 -2.62 -2.85 1.14
N LEU A 38 -2.25 -4.11 1.35
CA LEU A 38 -2.02 -4.67 2.69
C LEU A 38 -0.84 -3.97 3.36
N ASP A 39 0.28 -3.81 2.66
CA ASP A 39 1.46 -3.11 3.16
C ASP A 39 1.12 -1.66 3.53
N ALA A 40 0.40 -0.95 2.66
CA ALA A 40 -0.04 0.42 2.94
C ALA A 40 -1.00 0.50 4.13
N ALA A 41 -1.91 -0.46 4.29
CA ALA A 41 -2.80 -0.52 5.43
C ALA A 41 -2.04 -0.76 6.73
N GLN A 42 -1.02 -1.63 6.71
CA GLN A 42 -0.17 -1.89 7.86
C GLN A 42 0.68 -0.67 8.24
N ASP A 43 1.33 -0.02 7.28
CA ASP A 43 2.09 1.23 7.49
C ASP A 43 1.19 2.30 8.11
N ARG A 44 -0.03 2.47 7.57
CA ARG A 44 -1.01 3.43 8.08
C ARG A 44 -1.46 3.08 9.50
N ALA A 45 -1.71 1.81 9.81
CA ALA A 45 -2.11 1.39 11.16
C ALA A 45 -1.02 1.70 12.20
N VAL A 46 0.25 1.51 11.84
CA VAL A 46 1.39 1.87 12.69
C VAL A 46 1.42 3.38 12.92
N ILE A 47 1.30 4.19 11.86
CA ILE A 47 1.28 5.65 11.95
C ILE A 47 0.11 6.13 12.83
N GLU A 48 -1.09 5.57 12.64
CA GLU A 48 -2.26 5.91 13.46
C GLU A 48 -2.08 5.49 14.93
N GLY A 49 -1.45 4.34 15.18
CA GLY A 49 -1.12 3.87 16.52
C GLY A 49 -0.18 4.83 17.24
N MET A 50 0.94 5.18 16.60
CA MET A 50 1.91 6.16 17.13
C MET A 50 1.27 7.54 17.33
N ALA A 51 0.46 8.00 16.37
CA ALA A 51 -0.19 9.32 16.46
C ALA A 51 -1.23 9.41 17.61
N ARG A 52 -1.80 8.27 18.04
CA ARG A 52 -2.75 8.21 19.15
C ARG A 52 -2.10 7.96 20.51
N ASP A 53 -0.83 7.56 20.53
CA ASP A 53 -0.10 7.27 21.77
C ASP A 53 0.40 8.57 22.42
N PRO A 54 -0.05 8.90 23.65
CA PRO A 54 0.43 10.06 24.38
C PRO A 54 1.94 10.05 24.62
N LEU A 55 2.56 8.86 24.73
CA LEU A 55 4.00 8.74 24.89
C LEU A 55 4.74 9.25 23.67
N THR A 56 4.22 8.94 22.48
CA THR A 56 4.79 9.43 21.22
C THR A 56 4.78 10.96 21.18
N ALA A 57 3.74 11.62 21.68
CA ALA A 57 3.69 13.09 21.72
C ALA A 57 4.64 13.73 22.74
N SER A 58 5.00 12.98 23.79
CA SER A 58 5.86 13.46 24.88
C SER A 58 7.36 13.18 24.66
N ASP A 59 7.71 12.32 23.72
CA ASP A 59 9.09 11.94 23.40
C ASP A 59 9.50 12.49 22.01
N PRO A 60 10.46 13.44 21.93
CA PRO A 60 10.95 13.99 20.67
C PRO A 60 11.51 12.94 19.70
N ALA A 61 12.09 11.84 20.20
CA ALA A 61 12.61 10.78 19.33
C ALA A 61 11.48 10.02 18.64
N LEU A 62 10.39 9.74 19.38
CA LEU A 62 9.21 9.07 18.83
C LEU A 62 8.41 10.00 17.90
N LEU A 63 8.34 11.31 18.20
CA LEU A 63 7.79 12.31 17.28
C LEU A 63 8.56 12.34 15.95
N TRP A 64 9.89 12.32 16.01
CA TRP A 64 10.72 12.28 14.80
C TRP A 64 10.48 11.01 14.00
N GLU A 65 10.42 9.85 14.66
CA GLU A 65 10.10 8.58 14.00
C GLU A 65 8.73 8.62 13.32
N LEU A 66 7.71 9.14 14.00
CA LEU A 66 6.38 9.33 13.44
C LEU A 66 6.43 10.20 12.18
N GLN A 67 7.15 11.32 12.22
CA GLN A 67 7.31 12.22 11.07
C GLN A 67 7.96 11.51 9.88
N GLN A 68 9.05 10.78 10.10
CA GLN A 68 9.75 10.04 9.04
C GLN A 68 8.85 8.97 8.40
N ARG A 69 8.06 8.27 9.22
CA ARG A 69 7.08 7.28 8.73
C ARG A 69 5.98 7.94 7.90
N GLN A 70 5.43 9.07 8.35
CA GLN A 70 4.43 9.84 7.59
C GLN A 70 4.97 10.34 6.25
N GLU A 71 6.21 10.85 6.23
CA GLU A 71 6.86 11.30 5.00
C GLU A 71 7.05 10.15 4.01
N ALA A 72 7.60 9.01 4.48
CA ALA A 72 7.83 7.85 3.64
C ALA A 72 6.52 7.28 3.06
N TYR A 73 5.48 7.14 3.89
CA TYR A 73 4.16 6.69 3.48
C TYR A 73 3.55 7.62 2.41
N THR A 74 3.59 8.93 2.65
CA THR A 74 3.04 9.94 1.73
C THR A 74 3.74 9.90 0.38
N LYS A 75 5.07 9.81 0.36
CA LYS A 75 5.87 9.71 -0.87
C LYS A 75 5.50 8.46 -1.67
N ARG A 76 5.43 7.30 -1.01
CA ARG A 76 5.07 6.02 -1.65
C ARG A 76 3.67 6.08 -2.27
N MET A 77 2.67 6.54 -1.50
CA MET A 77 1.28 6.59 -1.99
C MET A 77 1.11 7.60 -3.13
N THR A 78 1.77 8.76 -3.04
CA THR A 78 1.73 9.78 -4.08
C THR A 78 2.35 9.25 -5.38
N LEU A 79 3.52 8.61 -5.30
CA LEU A 79 4.17 8.01 -6.46
C LEU A 79 3.29 6.93 -7.12
N ALA A 80 2.74 6.02 -6.32
CA ALA A 80 1.84 4.97 -6.83
C ALA A 80 0.62 5.55 -7.54
N SER A 81 0.01 6.58 -6.97
CA SER A 81 -1.13 7.30 -7.58
C SER A 81 -0.76 7.95 -8.91
N VAL A 82 0.36 8.67 -8.95
CA VAL A 82 0.85 9.36 -10.16
C VAL A 82 1.16 8.35 -11.28
N MET A 83 1.87 7.27 -10.96
CA MET A 83 2.21 6.23 -11.94
C MET A 83 0.96 5.54 -12.49
N THR A 84 0.02 5.18 -11.64
CA THR A 84 -1.25 4.56 -12.05
C THR A 84 -2.03 5.48 -12.99
N ASN A 85 -2.12 6.77 -12.65
CA ASN A 85 -2.79 7.76 -13.50
C ASN A 85 -2.11 7.90 -14.87
N HIS A 86 -0.78 7.96 -14.91
CA HIS A 86 -0.05 8.04 -16.18
C HIS A 86 -0.21 6.78 -17.04
N LEU A 87 -0.23 5.59 -16.43
CA LEU A 87 -0.48 4.34 -17.14
C LEU A 87 -1.87 4.33 -17.78
N VAL A 88 -2.91 4.67 -17.02
CA VAL A 88 -4.29 4.72 -17.52
C VAL A 88 -4.42 5.74 -18.65
N LYS A 89 -3.88 6.96 -18.48
CA LYS A 89 -3.89 7.98 -19.52
C LYS A 89 -3.16 7.55 -20.79
N GLY A 90 -2.06 6.81 -20.64
CA GLY A 90 -1.33 6.23 -21.78
C GLY A 90 -2.21 5.27 -22.58
N VAL A 91 -2.93 4.37 -21.91
CA VAL A 91 -3.89 3.45 -22.55
C VAL A 91 -5.02 4.23 -23.21
N GLU A 92 -5.63 5.20 -22.53
CA GLU A 92 -6.69 6.02 -23.10
C GLU A 92 -6.25 6.73 -24.39
N THR A 93 -5.00 7.22 -24.41
CA THR A 93 -4.43 7.89 -25.58
C THR A 93 -4.33 6.94 -26.77
N LEU A 94 -3.90 5.69 -26.53
CA LEU A 94 -3.75 4.66 -27.56
C LEU A 94 -5.08 4.07 -28.06
N VAL A 95 -6.13 4.09 -27.22
CA VAL A 95 -7.45 3.55 -27.58
C VAL A 95 -8.33 4.58 -28.28
N LYS A 96 -8.15 5.87 -27.98
CA LYS A 96 -8.92 6.97 -28.61
C LYS A 96 -8.43 7.32 -30.02
N THR A 97 -7.22 6.91 -30.39
CA THR A 97 -6.73 6.93 -31.78
C THR A 97 -7.35 5.81 -32.59
#